data_AF-A0A1X1PF41-F1
#
_entry.id   AF-A0A1X1PF41-F1
#
_cell.length_a   1.000
_cell.length_b   1.000
_cell.length_c   1.000
_cell.angle_alpha   90.00
_cell.angle_beta   90.00
_cell.angle_gamma   90.00
#
_symmetry.space_group_name_H-M   'P 1'
#
loop_
_entity.id
_entity.type
_entity.pdbx_description
1 polymer ?
#
loop_
_entity_poly.entity_id
_entity_poly.type
_entity_poly.pdbx_seq_one_letter_code
_entity_poly.pdbx_strand_id
1 'polypeptide(L)'
;MNILRFAVATAAAALLSPAFAQTTDTAAPEQGLTRAEVIAQLKQAYLDGELPTNDGNYPPSAATRARNRELVQAASPAWLAQTPPAPQATSQQ
;
A
#
# COMPACT_ATOMS: atom_id res chain seq x y z
N MET A 1 8.76 18.88 63.82
CA MET A 1 9.89 18.65 62.90
C MET A 1 9.32 18.60 61.48
N ASN A 2 9.28 19.74 60.78
CA ASN A 2 10.29 20.30 59.87
C ASN A 2 10.17 19.77 58.42
N ILE A 3 9.50 20.59 57.62
CA ILE A 3 9.61 20.82 56.17
C ILE A 3 10.99 20.51 55.59
N LEU A 4 11.07 19.87 54.40
CA LEU A 4 11.67 20.44 53.18
C LEU A 4 11.60 19.47 51.99
N ARG A 5 11.17 20.01 50.85
CA ARG A 5 11.17 19.38 49.52
C ARG A 5 12.60 19.40 48.99
N PHE A 6 13.09 18.28 48.48
CA PHE A 6 14.33 18.25 47.69
C PHE A 6 13.98 18.01 46.23
N ALA A 7 13.99 19.09 45.45
CA ALA A 7 14.17 19.01 44.02
C ALA A 7 15.63 18.62 43.75
N VAL A 8 15.85 17.54 42.99
CA VAL A 8 17.14 17.23 42.39
C VAL A 8 16.99 17.40 40.89
N ALA A 9 17.59 18.47 40.39
CA ALA A 9 17.86 18.69 38.99
C ALA A 9 19.37 18.54 38.79
N THR A 10 19.78 17.55 37.99
CA THR A 10 21.02 17.43 37.19
C THR A 10 21.15 15.97 36.73
N ALA A 11 21.77 15.58 35.63
CA ALA A 11 22.03 16.11 34.29
C ALA A 11 22.75 14.96 33.55
N ALA A 12 22.63 14.93 32.23
CA ALA A 12 23.55 14.31 31.27
C ALA A 12 23.44 12.81 30.91
N ALA A 13 23.47 12.63 29.57
CA ALA A 13 24.08 11.55 28.81
C ALA A 13 23.29 10.25 28.59
N ALA A 14 22.45 10.27 27.55
CA ALA A 14 22.64 9.32 26.46
C ALA A 14 22.33 10.02 25.14
N LEU A 15 23.38 10.45 24.43
CA LEU A 15 23.33 10.67 22.99
C LEU A 15 23.11 9.30 22.33
N LEU A 16 21.89 8.78 22.41
CA LEU A 16 21.44 7.74 21.51
C LEU A 16 21.11 8.46 20.22
N SER A 17 22.07 8.48 19.31
CA SER A 17 21.84 8.88 17.92
C SER A 17 20.57 8.18 17.42
N PRO A 18 19.46 8.89 17.10
CA PRO A 18 18.47 8.31 16.23
C PRO A 18 19.15 8.25 14.85
N ALA A 19 19.87 7.15 14.58
CA ALA A 19 20.46 6.87 13.27
C ALA A 19 19.40 6.46 12.23
N PHE A 20 18.12 6.60 12.58
CA PHE A 20 17.01 6.61 11.65
C PHE A 20 16.46 8.03 11.62
N ALA A 21 16.51 8.62 10.42
CA ALA A 21 15.99 9.95 10.14
C ALA A 21 14.54 10.06 10.62
N GLN A 22 14.35 10.71 11.78
CA GLN A 22 13.07 11.23 12.19
C GLN A 22 12.78 12.38 11.23
N THR A 23 12.13 12.11 10.10
CA THR A 23 11.56 13.16 9.26
C THR A 23 10.42 13.79 10.04
N THR A 24 10.78 14.76 10.89
CA THR A 24 9.87 15.74 11.47
C THR A 24 9.50 16.75 10.38
N ASP A 25 8.90 16.25 9.30
CA ASP A 25 8.09 17.07 8.41
C ASP A 25 6.66 16.56 8.53
N THR A 26 5.75 17.50 8.67
CA THR A 26 4.43 17.30 9.27
C THR A 26 3.47 16.73 8.23
N ALA A 27 3.53 15.42 8.06
CA ALA A 27 2.42 14.56 7.66
C ALA A 27 2.70 13.21 8.30
N ALA A 28 1.72 12.58 8.95
CA ALA A 28 1.83 11.16 9.24
C ALA A 28 2.26 10.46 7.94
N PRO A 29 3.20 9.49 7.95
CA PRO A 29 3.47 8.74 6.74
C PRO A 29 2.13 8.19 6.29
N GLU A 30 1.60 8.72 5.18
CA GLU A 30 0.40 8.20 4.54
C GLU A 30 0.66 6.70 4.43
N GLN A 31 -0.13 5.91 5.16
CA GLN A 31 0.06 4.47 5.22
C GLN A 31 -0.19 3.97 3.80
N GLY A 32 0.90 3.78 3.06
CA GLY A 32 0.85 3.33 1.69
C GLY A 32 0.10 2.00 1.60
N LEU A 33 -0.36 1.70 0.39
CA LEU A 33 -1.17 0.53 0.14
C LEU A 33 -0.48 -0.74 0.70
N THR A 34 -1.21 -1.52 1.49
CA THR A 34 -0.69 -2.78 2.01
C THR A 34 -0.46 -3.75 0.85
N ARG A 35 0.46 -4.70 1.04
CA ARG A 35 0.73 -5.74 0.03
C ARG A 35 -0.54 -6.49 -0.40
N ALA A 36 -1.46 -6.73 0.55
CA ALA A 36 -2.71 -7.42 0.26
C ALA A 36 -3.62 -6.61 -0.67
N GLU A 37 -3.72 -5.31 -0.42
CA GLU A 37 -4.47 -4.38 -1.25
C GLU A 37 -3.83 -4.22 -2.64
N VAL A 38 -2.49 -4.17 -2.74
CA VAL A 38 -1.79 -4.13 -4.04
C VAL A 38 -2.14 -5.38 -4.85
N ILE A 39 -2.11 -6.55 -4.24
CA ILE A 39 -2.46 -7.80 -4.90
C ILE A 39 -3.93 -7.78 -5.35
N ALA A 40 -4.84 -7.25 -4.52
CA ALA A 40 -6.25 -7.12 -4.89
C ALA A 40 -6.45 -6.19 -6.10
N GLN A 41 -5.76 -5.05 -6.13
CA GLN A 41 -5.83 -4.12 -7.26
C GLN A 41 -5.25 -4.72 -8.54
N LEU A 42 -4.11 -5.43 -8.45
CA LEU A 42 -3.52 -6.11 -9.60
C LEU A 42 -4.45 -7.18 -10.17
N LYS A 43 -5.14 -7.94 -9.31
CA LYS A 43 -6.15 -8.91 -9.74
C LYS A 43 -7.30 -8.24 -10.49
N GLN A 44 -7.79 -7.09 -10.00
CA GLN A 44 -8.82 -6.31 -10.70
C GLN A 44 -8.32 -5.79 -12.05
N ALA A 45 -7.15 -5.15 -12.10
CA ALA A 45 -6.56 -4.66 -13.33
C ALA A 45 -6.32 -5.77 -14.37
N TYR A 46 -6.03 -7.00 -13.92
CA TYR A 46 -5.92 -8.16 -14.80
C TYR A 46 -7.28 -8.54 -15.40
N LEU A 47 -8.34 -8.52 -14.59
CA LEU A 47 -9.72 -8.79 -15.04
C LEU A 47 -10.27 -7.69 -15.95
N ASP A 48 -9.86 -6.44 -15.77
CA ASP A 48 -10.23 -5.31 -16.63
C ASP A 48 -9.48 -5.34 -17.99
N GLY A 49 -8.39 -6.10 -18.06
CA GLY A 49 -7.53 -6.23 -19.22
C GLY A 49 -6.50 -5.10 -19.35
N GLU A 50 -6.26 -4.35 -18.27
CA GLU A 50 -5.32 -3.21 -18.23
C GLU A 50 -3.86 -3.67 -18.18
N LEU A 51 -3.58 -4.88 -17.70
CA LEU A 51 -2.21 -5.40 -17.70
C LEU A 51 -1.74 -5.68 -19.14
N PRO A 52 -0.65 -5.04 -19.60
CA PRO A 52 -0.11 -5.31 -20.92
C PRO A 52 0.52 -6.71 -20.97
N THR A 53 0.41 -7.36 -22.13
CA THR A 53 1.02 -8.68 -22.41
C THR A 53 2.45 -8.57 -22.96
N ASN A 54 2.92 -7.35 -23.26
CA ASN A 54 4.30 -7.05 -23.68
C ASN A 54 4.73 -5.66 -23.19
N ASP A 55 6.03 -5.41 -23.17
CA ASP A 55 6.64 -4.22 -22.57
C ASP A 55 6.45 -2.92 -23.39
N GLY A 56 5.93 -2.99 -24.62
CA GLY A 56 5.85 -1.84 -25.54
C GLY A 56 4.46 -1.25 -25.74
N ASN A 57 3.42 -1.83 -25.12
CA ASN A 57 2.02 -1.46 -25.37
C ASN A 57 1.35 -0.90 -24.12
N TYR A 58 1.98 0.12 -23.52
CA TYR A 58 1.44 0.81 -22.35
C TYR A 58 1.25 2.33 -22.61
N PRO A 59 0.06 2.89 -22.33
CA PRO A 59 -1.16 2.20 -21.90
C PRO A 59 -1.82 1.41 -23.04
N PRO A 60 -2.50 0.28 -22.76
CA PRO A 60 -3.08 -0.57 -23.79
C PRO A 60 -4.26 0.12 -24.49
N SER A 61 -4.37 -0.07 -25.81
CA SER A 61 -5.55 0.35 -26.57
C SER A 61 -6.81 -0.39 -26.11
N ALA A 62 -7.99 0.18 -26.36
CA ALA A 62 -9.27 -0.45 -25.99
C ALA A 62 -9.45 -1.86 -26.60
N ALA A 63 -8.98 -2.05 -27.84
CA ALA A 63 -8.98 -3.36 -28.50
C ALA A 63 -8.05 -4.35 -27.79
N THR A 64 -6.87 -3.91 -27.37
CA THR A 64 -5.94 -4.74 -26.57
C THR A 64 -6.59 -5.14 -25.25
N ARG A 65 -7.24 -4.20 -24.55
CA ARG A 65 -7.93 -4.52 -23.29
C ARG A 65 -9.03 -5.54 -23.47
N ALA A 66 -9.85 -5.41 -24.53
CA ALA A 66 -10.88 -6.38 -24.86
C ALA A 66 -10.28 -7.78 -25.09
N ARG A 67 -9.21 -7.86 -25.87
CA ARG A 67 -8.48 -9.11 -26.12
C ARG A 67 -7.90 -9.71 -24.84
N ASN A 68 -7.32 -8.87 -23.97
CA ASN A 68 -6.77 -9.33 -22.70
C ASN A 68 -7.87 -9.95 -21.83
N ARG A 69 -9.05 -9.33 -21.73
CA ARG A 69 -10.18 -9.90 -20.97
C ARG A 69 -10.61 -11.27 -21.50
N GLU A 70 -10.67 -11.44 -22.82
CA GLU A 70 -10.95 -12.75 -23.43
C GLU A 70 -9.90 -13.80 -23.03
N LEU A 71 -8.62 -13.43 -23.06
CA LEU A 71 -7.53 -14.32 -22.67
C LEU A 71 -7.61 -14.70 -21.19
N VAL A 72 -7.95 -13.77 -20.30
CA VAL A 72 -8.14 -14.07 -18.87
C VAL A 72 -9.28 -15.05 -18.65
N GLN A 73 -10.42 -14.85 -19.34
CA GLN A 73 -11.57 -15.76 -19.27
C GLN A 73 -11.18 -17.15 -19.79
N ALA A 74 -10.48 -17.22 -20.93
CA ALA A 74 -10.04 -18.48 -21.51
C ALA A 74 -9.01 -19.22 -20.64
N ALA A 75 -8.08 -18.49 -20.01
CA ALA A 75 -7.07 -19.06 -19.15
C ALA A 75 -7.63 -19.50 -17.79
N SER A 76 -8.69 -18.83 -17.30
CA SER A 76 -9.34 -19.11 -16.02
C SER A 76 -8.33 -19.40 -14.89
N PRO A 77 -7.49 -18.42 -14.53
CA PRO A 77 -6.36 -18.67 -13.64
C PRO A 77 -6.83 -19.12 -12.26
N ALA A 78 -6.07 -20.02 -11.61
CA ALA A 78 -6.49 -20.64 -10.35
C ALA A 78 -6.85 -19.62 -9.25
N TRP A 79 -6.16 -18.47 -9.20
CA TRP A 79 -6.42 -17.41 -8.23
C TRP A 79 -7.78 -16.71 -8.41
N LEU A 80 -8.41 -16.84 -9.59
CA LEU A 80 -9.72 -16.26 -9.87
C LEU A 80 -10.81 -16.92 -9.02
N ALA A 81 -10.75 -18.24 -8.85
CA ALA A 81 -11.66 -18.99 -7.97
C ALA A 81 -11.52 -18.60 -6.48
N GLN A 82 -10.37 -18.02 -6.12
CA GLN A 82 -10.00 -17.64 -4.76
C GLN A 82 -10.17 -16.15 -4.50
N THR A 83 -10.66 -15.38 -5.48
CA THR A 83 -10.81 -13.94 -5.35
C THR A 83 -12.22 -13.67 -4.81
N PRO A 84 -12.35 -13.27 -3.53
CA PRO A 84 -13.63 -12.79 -3.03
C PRO A 84 -14.03 -11.55 -3.86
N PRO A 85 -15.34 -11.27 -4.05
CA PRO A 85 -15.76 -10.00 -4.63
C PRO A 85 -15.06 -8.87 -3.88
N ALA A 86 -14.45 -7.94 -4.62
CA ALA A 86 -13.61 -6.90 -4.05
C ALA A 86 -14.33 -6.25 -2.85
N PRO A 87 -13.67 -6.08 -1.69
CA PRO A 87 -14.21 -5.21 -0.66
C PRO A 87 -14.41 -3.86 -1.34
N GLN A 88 -15.66 -3.44 -1.42
CA GLN A 88 -16.00 -2.15 -2.01
C GLN A 88 -15.18 -1.16 -1.22
N ALA A 89 -14.22 -0.51 -1.87
CA ALA A 89 -13.58 0.66 -1.28
C ALA A 89 -14.72 1.62 -1.04
N THR A 90 -15.24 1.65 0.19
CA THR A 90 -16.06 2.73 0.69
C THR A 90 -15.16 3.94 0.61
N SER A 91 -15.21 4.60 -0.55
CA SER A 91 -14.80 5.97 -0.75
C SER A 91 -15.70 6.79 0.17
N GLN A 92 -15.34 6.81 1.46
CA GLN A 92 -15.92 7.69 2.45
C GLN A 92 -15.63 9.11 1.94
N GLN A 93 -16.70 9.77 1.48
CA GLN A 93 -16.72 11.21 1.20
C GLN A 93 -16.38 12.03 2.43
#